data_AF-A0A8I0L367-F1
#
_entry.id   AF-A0A8I0L367-F1
#
_cell.length_a   1.000
_cell.length_b   1.000
_cell.length_c   1.000
_cell.angle_alpha   90.00
_cell.angle_beta   90.00
_cell.angle_gamma   90.00
#
_symmetry.space_group_name_H-M   'P 1'
#
loop_
_entity.id
_entity.type
_entity.pdbx_description
1 polymer ?
#
loop_
_entity_poly.entity_id
_entity_poly.type
_entity_poly.pdbx_seq_one_letter_code
_entity_poly.pdbx_strand_id
1 'polypeptide(L)'
;MPKKSPNETSPVAHFEQSLEELEHLVEKMETGEMSLEQSLSAYERGVGLYRQCQQALEQAELRVRLLRDPAQPDAADSFDPPGHDG
;
A
#
# COMPACT_ATOMS: atom_id res chain seq x y z
N MET A 1 28.05 3.98 11.45
CA MET A 1 27.18 3.44 10.38
C MET A 1 25.93 2.87 11.04
N PRO A 2 24.74 3.48 10.89
CA PRO A 2 23.52 2.91 11.45
C PRO A 2 23.17 1.64 10.66
N LYS A 3 23.09 0.52 11.37
CA LYS A 3 22.67 -0.77 10.82
C LYS A 3 21.16 -0.69 10.64
N LYS A 4 20.67 -0.55 9.40
CA LYS A 4 19.25 -0.70 9.10
C LYS A 4 18.79 -2.06 9.62
N SER A 5 17.72 -2.07 10.40
CA SER A 5 17.23 -3.27 11.06
C SER A 5 16.57 -4.19 10.02
N PRO A 6 16.65 -5.52 10.15
CA PRO A 6 16.11 -6.47 9.17
C PRO A 6 14.59 -6.37 8.94
N ASN A 7 13.88 -5.52 9.70
CA ASN A 7 12.45 -5.28 9.57
C ASN A 7 12.09 -4.05 8.69
N GLU A 8 13.05 -3.20 8.33
CA GLU A 8 12.80 -2.00 7.48
C GLU A 8 12.47 -2.33 6.02
N THR A 9 12.71 -3.57 5.57
CA THR A 9 12.50 -4.02 4.18
C THR A 9 11.39 -5.09 4.08
N SER A 10 10.49 -5.15 5.05
CA SER A 10 9.35 -6.08 5.05
C SER A 10 8.18 -5.49 4.26
N PRO A 11 7.35 -6.30 3.57
CA PRO A 11 6.12 -5.82 2.93
C PRO A 11 5.23 -5.04 3.90
N VAL A 12 5.19 -5.42 5.17
CA VAL A 12 4.46 -4.71 6.24
C VAL A 12 5.01 -3.30 6.45
N ALA A 13 6.34 -3.14 6.54
CA ALA A 13 6.96 -1.83 6.71
C ALA A 13 6.75 -0.94 5.47
N HIS A 14 6.72 -1.52 4.27
CA HIS A 14 6.39 -0.81 3.04
C HIS A 14 4.93 -0.35 3.00
N PHE A 15 4.00 -1.17 3.49
CA PHE A 15 2.58 -0.81 3.62
C PHE A 15 2.40 0.37 4.59
N GLU A 16 2.93 0.27 5.82
CA GLU A 16 2.77 1.30 6.84
C GLU A 16 3.33 2.66 6.38
N GLN A 17 4.51 2.68 5.77
CA GLN A 17 5.10 3.90 5.23
C GLN A 17 4.27 4.50 4.08
N SER A 18 3.81 3.66 3.15
CA SER A 18 3.03 4.14 2.00
C SER A 18 1.66 4.68 2.43
N LEU A 19 1.06 4.05 3.43
CA LEU A 19 -0.22 4.47 4.01
C LEU A 19 -0.08 5.80 4.76
N GLU A 20 0.91 5.94 5.64
CA GLU A 20 1.17 7.19 6.37
C GLU A 20 1.40 8.36 5.41
N GLU A 21 2.19 8.14 4.36
CA GLU A 21 2.44 9.17 3.35
C GLU A 21 1.17 9.54 2.57
N LEU A 22 0.31 8.55 2.27
CA LEU A 22 -0.95 8.77 1.57
C LEU A 22 -1.93 9.56 2.44
N GLU A 23 -2.04 9.24 3.73
CA GLU A 23 -2.88 9.96 4.69
C GLU A 23 -2.46 11.44 4.79
N HIS A 24 -1.16 11.70 4.94
CA HIS A 24 -0.64 13.06 4.96
C HIS A 24 -0.84 13.82 3.64
N LEU A 25 -0.80 13.12 2.52
CA LEU A 25 -1.06 13.73 1.21
C LEU A 25 -2.53 14.12 1.07
N VAL A 26 -3.45 13.24 1.47
CA VAL A 26 -4.89 13.51 1.49
C VAL A 26 -5.19 14.70 2.40
N GLU A 27 -4.66 14.70 3.62
CA GLU A 27 -4.83 15.81 4.58
C GLU A 27 -4.43 17.16 3.96
N LYS A 28 -3.30 17.19 3.23
CA LYS A 28 -2.85 18.39 2.51
C LYS A 28 -3.73 18.77 1.33
N MET A 29 -4.30 17.80 0.62
CA MET A 29 -5.23 18.07 -0.48
C MET A 29 -6.55 18.65 0.05
N GLU A 30 -6.98 18.25 1.25
CA GLU A 30 -8.20 18.71 1.88
C GLU A 30 -8.10 20.15 2.42
N THR A 31 -6.90 20.70 2.64
CA THR A 31 -6.75 22.11 3.05
C THR A 31 -7.17 23.11 1.97
N GLY A 32 -7.19 22.69 0.70
CA GLY A 32 -7.63 23.51 -0.42
C GLY A 32 -6.65 24.62 -0.83
N GLU A 33 -5.43 24.62 -0.30
CA GLU A 33 -4.41 25.65 -0.58
C GLU A 33 -3.53 25.33 -1.80
N MET A 34 -3.75 24.19 -2.45
CA MET A 34 -2.97 23.75 -3.60
C MET A 34 -3.40 24.44 -4.90
N SER A 35 -2.42 24.85 -5.71
CA SER A 35 -2.67 25.20 -7.12
C SER A 35 -3.03 23.96 -7.94
N LEU A 36 -3.63 24.16 -9.12
CA LEU A 36 -4.03 23.05 -10.00
C LEU A 36 -2.88 22.09 -10.34
N GLU A 37 -1.69 22.62 -10.62
CA GLU A 37 -0.51 21.81 -10.93
C GLU A 37 -0.06 20.98 -9.71
N GLN A 38 -0.10 21.58 -8.52
CA GLN A 38 0.20 20.88 -7.27
C GLN A 38 -0.84 19.79 -6.97
N SER A 39 -2.13 20.06 -7.21
CA SER A 39 -3.19 19.08 -7.03
C SER A 39 -3.06 17.89 -7.98
N LEU A 40 -2.64 18.12 -9.23
CA LEU A 40 -2.37 17.05 -10.19
C LEU A 40 -1.17 16.20 -9.75
N SER A 41 -0.07 16.84 -9.33
CA SER A 41 1.11 16.14 -8.82
C SER A 41 0.80 15.34 -7.55
N ALA A 42 0.01 15.91 -6.63
CA ALA A 42 -0.46 15.21 -5.43
C ALA A 42 -1.33 14.00 -5.80
N TYR A 43 -2.24 14.13 -6.77
CA TYR A 43 -3.05 13.01 -7.24
C TYR A 43 -2.18 11.88 -7.81
N GLU A 44 -1.24 12.18 -8.70
CA GLU A 44 -0.32 11.17 -9.27
C GLU A 44 0.47 10.44 -8.19
N ARG A 45 0.99 11.18 -7.20
CA ARG A 45 1.68 10.61 -6.04
C ARG A 45 0.74 9.72 -5.22
N GLY A 46 -0.48 10.16 -4.96
CA GLY A 46 -1.49 9.40 -4.21
C GLY A 46 -1.83 8.07 -4.88
N VAL A 47 -2.00 8.06 -6.21
CA VAL A 47 -2.20 6.83 -6.99
C VAL A 47 -0.98 5.90 -6.88
N GLY A 48 0.23 6.46 -6.89
CA GLY A 48 1.47 5.70 -6.69
C GLY A 48 1.51 5.02 -5.33
N LEU A 49 1.22 5.76 -4.26
CA LEU A 49 1.19 5.24 -2.88
C LEU A 49 0.11 4.18 -2.69
N TYR A 50 -1.09 4.41 -3.22
CA TYR A 50 -2.17 3.43 -3.20
C TYR A 50 -1.74 2.10 -3.84
N ARG A 51 -1.08 2.15 -5.00
CA ARG A 51 -0.57 0.94 -5.67
C ARG A 51 0.50 0.23 -4.85
N GLN A 52 1.36 0.97 -4.15
CA GLN A 52 2.37 0.37 -3.26
C GLN A 52 1.70 -0.34 -2.07
N CYS A 53 0.65 0.25 -1.49
CA CYS A 53 -0.15 -0.40 -0.45
C CYS A 53 -0.76 -1.72 -0.95
N GLN A 54 -1.39 -1.71 -2.12
CA GLN A 54 -1.98 -2.91 -2.73
C GLN A 54 -0.92 -4.01 -2.92
N GLN A 55 0.23 -3.68 -3.52
CA GLN A 55 1.32 -4.65 -3.73
C GLN A 55 1.86 -5.23 -2.43
N ALA A 56 1.97 -4.42 -1.38
CA ALA A 56 2.42 -4.89 -0.07
C ALA A 56 1.42 -5.87 0.55
N LEU A 57 0.12 -5.61 0.42
CA LEU A 57 -0.95 -6.51 0.85
C LEU A 57 -0.95 -7.82 0.06
N GLU A 58 -0.81 -7.77 -1.27
CA GLU A 58 -0.71 -8.96 -2.12
C GLU A 58 0.48 -9.85 -1.71
N GLN A 59 1.64 -9.25 -1.44
CA GLN A 59 2.82 -9.98 -0.97
C GLN A 59 2.61 -10.62 0.41
N ALA A 60 1.95 -9.90 1.33
CA ALA A 60 1.62 -10.42 2.64
C ALA A 60 0.64 -11.60 2.54
N GLU A 61 -0.37 -11.49 1.69
CA GLU A 61 -1.36 -12.54 1.45
C GLU A 61 -0.68 -13.79 0.85
N LEU A 62 0.16 -13.63 -0.18
CA LEU A 62 0.92 -14.72 -0.77
C LEU A 62 1.76 -15.45 0.28
N ARG A 63 2.41 -14.69 1.18
CA ARG A 63 3.21 -15.27 2.26
C ARG A 63 2.35 -16.07 3.23
N VAL A 64 1.15 -15.58 3.59
CA VAL A 64 0.19 -16.33 4.42
C VAL A 64 -0.27 -17.60 3.71
N ARG A 65 -0.58 -17.54 2.41
CA ARG A 65 -0.98 -18.71 1.61
C ARG A 65 0.10 -19.79 1.60
N LEU A 66 1.35 -19.41 1.33
CA LEU A 66 2.50 -20.32 1.35
C LEU A 66 2.75 -20.97 2.71
N LEU A 67 2.47 -20.26 3.81
CA LEU A 67 2.57 -20.80 5.17
C LEU A 67 1.40 -21.75 5.50
N ARG A 68 0.22 -21.53 4.93
CA ARG A 68 -0.99 -22.32 5.19
C ARG A 68 -1.03 -23.62 4.38
N ASP A 69 -0.72 -23.55 3.09
CA ASP A 69 -0.68 -24.70 2.19
C ASP A 69 0.43 -24.52 1.15
N PRO A 70 1.65 -25.03 1.41
CA PRO A 70 2.78 -24.87 0.50
C PRO A 70 2.65 -25.68 -0.80
N ALA A 71 1.69 -26.61 -0.89
CA ALA A 71 1.48 -27.47 -2.06
C ALA A 71 0.51 -26.86 -3.09
N GLN A 72 -0.40 -25.98 -2.66
CA GLN A 72 -1.39 -25.32 -3.52
C GLN A 72 -1.58 -23.83 -3.15
N PRO A 73 -0.58 -22.97 -3.40
CA PRO A 73 -0.64 -21.53 -3.06
C PRO A 73 -1.69 -20.74 -3.85
N ASP A 74 -2.19 -21.29 -4.96
CA ASP A 74 -3.18 -20.66 -5.85
C ASP A 74 -4.63 -21.05 -5.53
N ALA A 75 -4.85 -22.04 -4.65
CA ALA A 75 -6.19 -22.58 -4.35
C ALA A 75 -6.93 -21.84 -3.23
N ALA A 76 -6.38 -20.74 -2.72
CA ALA A 76 -7.03 -19.92 -1.70
C ALA A 76 -7.92 -18.87 -2.36
N ASP A 77 -9.21 -18.85 -1.99
CA ASP A 77 -10.16 -17.77 -2.30
C ASP A 77 -9.46 -16.41 -2.20
N SER A 78 -9.49 -15.64 -3.30
CA SER A 78 -9.04 -14.26 -3.30
C SER A 78 -9.80 -13.50 -2.21
N PHE A 79 -9.09 -12.76 -1.36
CA PHE A 79 -9.75 -11.81 -0.48
C PHE A 79 -10.38 -10.72 -1.36
N ASP A 80 -11.68 -10.83 -1.62
CA ASP A 80 -12.47 -9.82 -2.32
C ASP A 80 -12.72 -8.66 -1.33
N PRO A 81 -12.08 -7.49 -1.50
CA PRO A 81 -12.37 -6.36 -0.63
C PRO A 81 -13.78 -5.85 -0.94
N PRO A 82 -14.66 -5.66 0.06
CA PRO A 82 -15.99 -5.12 -0.19
C PRO A 82 -15.86 -3.65 -0.60
N GLY A 83 -15.94 -3.35 -1.90
CA GLY A 83 -15.97 -1.96 -2.39
C GLY A 83 -15.50 -1.72 -3.82
N HIS A 84 -16.11 -2.36 -4.82
CA HIS A 84 -16.18 -1.82 -6.17
C HIS A 84 -17.65 -1.80 -6.63
N ASP A 85 -18.45 -0.95 -5.98
CA ASP A 85 -19.76 -0.56 -6.48
C ASP A 85 -19.57 0.85 -7.07
N GLY A 86 -19.49 0.90 -8.40
CA GLY A 86 -19.46 2.14 -9.18
C GLY A 86 -20.87 2.61 -9.54
#